data_AF-L1J629-F1
#
_entry.id   AF-L1J629-F1
#
_cell.length_a   1.000
_cell.length_b   1.000
_cell.length_c   1.000
_cell.angle_alpha   90.00
_cell.angle_beta   90.00
_cell.angle_gamma   90.00
#
_symmetry.space_group_name_H-M   'P 1'
#
loop_
_entity.id
_entity.type
_entity.pdbx_description
1 polymer ?
#
loop_
_entity_poly.entity_id
_entity_poly.type
_entity_poly.pdbx_seq_one_letter_code
_entity_poly.pdbx_strand_id
1 'polypeptide(L)'
;MPALIDTRQLHMTLVAVSIEKSFENEIFSAFLEEMGTQAKKYFAQSPLLTLSGIGHFDERVIYLKPEKGDLLDRLYDFALDLKAFFSRFPGSSVEDMVFRPHVTILKLSKLPEGSKKLIKNVSKDVWFEHRDIKCGTQRISRVELNAMRIDRTTGRYYCERCMSTSSNKAMAPAPVTSMERGDVVGMNHETTEVLIGDKGVTADRKGKRRGRLQQNYMPPS
;
A
#
# COMPACT_ATOMS: atom_id res chain seq x y z
N MET A 1 -1.76 19.42 -6.78
CA MET A 1 -1.12 18.09 -6.78
C MET A 1 -1.94 17.15 -7.64
N PRO A 2 -1.31 16.30 -8.46
CA PRO A 2 -2.04 15.28 -9.21
C PRO A 2 -2.70 14.28 -8.25
N ALA A 3 -3.81 13.66 -8.67
CA ALA A 3 -4.50 12.60 -7.92
C ALA A 3 -3.68 11.30 -7.79
N LEU A 4 -2.47 11.28 -8.37
CA LEU A 4 -1.53 10.16 -8.33
C LEU A 4 -1.01 9.94 -6.91
N ILE A 5 -0.86 8.67 -6.55
CA ILE A 5 -0.25 8.28 -5.28
C ILE A 5 1.27 8.36 -5.44
N ASP A 6 1.92 9.00 -4.47
CA ASP A 6 3.39 9.02 -4.40
C ASP A 6 3.91 7.58 -4.31
N THR A 7 4.99 7.27 -5.04
CA THR A 7 5.53 5.90 -5.10
C THR A 7 5.94 5.37 -3.72
N ARG A 8 6.31 6.26 -2.79
CA ARG A 8 6.65 5.93 -1.39
C ARG A 8 5.43 5.50 -0.57
N GLN A 9 4.23 5.83 -1.04
CA GLN A 9 2.94 5.52 -0.41
C GLN A 9 2.26 4.31 -1.06
N LEU A 10 2.84 3.69 -2.09
CA LEU A 10 2.26 2.49 -2.71
C LEU A 10 2.32 1.32 -1.72
N HIS A 11 1.17 0.68 -1.52
CA HIS A 11 1.00 -0.46 -0.64
C HIS A 11 -0.24 -1.28 -1.05
N MET A 12 -0.35 -2.46 -0.48
CA MET A 12 -1.60 -3.24 -0.44
C MET A 12 -2.13 -3.26 0.99
N THR A 13 -3.34 -2.78 1.19
CA THR A 13 -4.04 -2.77 2.50
C THR A 13 -4.67 -4.13 2.74
N LEU A 14 -4.32 -4.79 3.84
CA LEU A 14 -4.88 -6.08 4.27
C LEU A 14 -6.15 -5.90 5.11
N VAL A 15 -6.10 -4.98 6.08
CA VAL A 15 -7.22 -4.63 6.95
C VAL A 15 -7.12 -3.16 7.35
N ALA A 16 -8.26 -2.49 7.47
CA ALA A 16 -8.39 -1.19 8.10
C ALA A 16 -9.07 -1.37 9.46
N VAL A 17 -8.50 -0.78 10.50
CA VAL A 17 -8.94 -0.92 11.89
C VAL A 17 -8.91 0.44 12.58
N SER A 18 -9.95 0.75 13.34
CA SER A 18 -9.94 1.83 14.31
C SER A 18 -9.45 1.28 15.64
N ILE A 19 -8.49 1.97 16.27
CA ILE A 19 -7.95 1.59 17.58
C ILE A 19 -8.12 2.76 18.53
N GLU A 20 -8.69 2.50 19.70
CA GLU A 20 -8.76 3.46 20.78
C GLU A 20 -7.39 3.67 21.44
N LYS A 21 -7.06 4.93 21.70
CA LYS A 21 -5.75 5.34 22.20
C LYS A 21 -5.36 4.67 23.53
N SER A 22 -6.34 4.40 24.39
CA SER A 22 -6.13 3.69 25.67
C SER A 22 -5.67 2.24 25.49
N PHE A 23 -5.95 1.62 24.34
CA PHE A 23 -5.64 0.22 24.04
C PHE A 23 -4.48 0.03 23.06
N GLU A 24 -3.93 1.10 22.47
CA GLU A 24 -2.83 1.05 21.50
C GLU A 24 -1.65 0.19 21.96
N ASN A 25 -1.14 0.43 23.17
CA ASN A 25 0.05 -0.28 23.68
C ASN A 25 -0.18 -1.79 23.83
N GLU A 26 -1.36 -2.19 24.29
CA GLU A 26 -1.75 -3.59 24.46
C GLU A 26 -1.87 -4.26 23.08
N ILE A 27 -2.68 -3.65 22.19
CA ILE A 27 -2.95 -4.19 20.85
C ILE A 27 -1.67 -4.26 20.02
N PHE A 28 -0.83 -3.24 20.06
CA PHE A 28 0.41 -3.19 19.28
C PHE A 28 1.44 -4.22 19.75
N SER A 29 1.50 -4.47 21.06
CA SER A 29 2.36 -5.52 21.62
C SER A 29 1.87 -6.91 21.18
N ALA A 30 0.58 -7.18 21.37
CA ALA A 30 -0.04 -8.45 20.96
C ALA A 30 0.08 -8.68 19.44
N PHE A 31 -0.03 -7.62 18.62
CA PHE A 31 0.11 -7.70 17.17
C PHE A 31 1.51 -8.20 16.78
N LEU A 32 2.56 -7.65 17.39
CA LEU A 32 3.93 -8.09 17.12
C LEU A 32 4.18 -9.54 17.55
N GLU A 33 3.66 -9.95 18.71
CA GLU A 33 3.90 -11.28 19.27
C GLU A 33 3.15 -12.37 18.49
N GLU A 34 1.84 -12.20 18.32
CA GLU A 34 0.97 -13.20 17.73
C GLU A 34 1.00 -13.16 16.20
N MET A 35 0.74 -11.99 15.62
CA MET A 35 0.70 -11.85 14.17
C MET A 35 2.08 -11.85 13.55
N GLY A 36 3.12 -11.46 14.28
CA GLY A 36 4.51 -11.57 13.82
C GLY A 36 4.95 -13.02 13.69
N THR A 37 4.49 -13.90 14.58
CA THR A 37 4.74 -15.35 14.49
C THR A 37 3.92 -15.98 13.37
N GLN A 38 2.64 -15.61 13.25
CA GLN A 38 1.75 -16.05 12.16
C GLN A 38 2.30 -15.68 10.79
N ALA A 39 2.77 -14.42 10.61
CA ALA A 39 3.28 -13.91 9.34
C ALA A 39 4.40 -14.81 8.77
N LYS A 40 5.28 -15.34 9.61
CA LYS A 40 6.33 -16.26 9.15
C LYS A 40 5.77 -17.50 8.45
N LYS A 41 4.62 -18.03 8.90
CA LYS A 41 3.94 -19.17 8.26
C LYS A 41 3.39 -18.77 6.90
N TYR A 42 2.74 -17.61 6.82
CA TYR A 42 2.17 -17.07 5.59
C TYR A 42 3.22 -16.66 4.55
N PHE A 43 4.45 -16.35 4.96
CA PHE A 43 5.48 -15.80 4.08
C PHE A 43 6.78 -16.63 3.97
N ALA A 44 6.85 -17.85 4.53
CA ALA A 44 8.07 -18.66 4.58
C ALA A 44 8.75 -18.93 3.22
N GLN A 45 7.98 -19.13 2.15
CA GLN A 45 8.48 -19.56 0.84
C GLN A 45 8.66 -18.41 -0.15
N SER A 46 9.47 -17.39 0.18
CA SER A 46 9.81 -16.30 -0.75
C SER A 46 8.56 -15.64 -1.39
N PRO A 47 7.84 -14.78 -0.66
CA PRO A 47 6.52 -14.28 -1.06
C PRO A 47 6.62 -13.26 -2.19
N LEU A 48 6.60 -13.75 -3.43
CA LEU A 48 6.64 -12.94 -4.64
C LEU A 48 5.21 -12.66 -5.11
N LEU A 49 4.84 -11.38 -5.15
CA LEU A 49 3.56 -10.89 -5.63
C LEU A 49 3.74 -10.23 -7.00
N THR A 50 3.13 -10.79 -8.03
CA THR A 50 3.14 -10.19 -9.37
C THR A 50 1.95 -9.24 -9.52
N LEU A 51 2.21 -8.03 -10.03
CA LEU A 51 1.19 -7.04 -10.35
C LEU A 51 1.04 -6.94 -11.87
N SER A 52 -0.19 -7.10 -12.36
CA SER A 52 -0.51 -6.95 -13.78
C SER A 52 -1.92 -6.45 -13.97
N GLY A 53 -2.04 -5.50 -14.90
CA GLY A 53 -3.29 -4.92 -15.32
C GLY A 53 -3.80 -3.86 -14.38
N ILE A 54 -4.72 -3.06 -14.92
CA ILE A 54 -5.35 -1.95 -14.20
C ILE A 54 -6.79 -2.32 -13.88
N GLY A 55 -7.23 -1.95 -12.68
CA GLY A 55 -8.63 -1.94 -12.28
C GLY A 55 -9.03 -0.57 -11.75
N HIS A 56 -10.33 -0.43 -11.48
CA HIS A 56 -10.86 0.77 -10.88
C HIS A 56 -11.99 0.48 -9.89
N PHE A 57 -12.21 1.41 -8.96
CA PHE A 57 -13.44 1.52 -8.18
C PHE A 57 -14.17 2.78 -8.65
N ASP A 58 -15.30 2.59 -9.33
CA ASP A 58 -16.16 3.64 -9.88
C ASP A 58 -15.42 4.72 -10.67
N GLU A 59 -14.32 4.36 -11.33
CA GLU A 59 -13.44 5.28 -12.07
C GLU A 59 -12.88 6.44 -11.20
N ARG A 60 -12.99 6.34 -9.86
CA ARG A 60 -12.50 7.33 -8.88
C ARG A 60 -11.20 6.91 -8.22
N VAL A 61 -10.97 5.60 -8.18
CA VAL A 61 -9.73 4.97 -7.73
C VAL A 61 -9.22 4.11 -8.87
N ILE A 62 -7.96 4.30 -9.26
CA ILE A 62 -7.27 3.44 -10.24
C ILE A 62 -6.19 2.68 -9.49
N TYR A 63 -6.11 1.38 -9.73
CA TYR A 63 -5.20 0.47 -9.01
C TYR A 63 -4.58 -0.58 -9.92
N LEU A 64 -3.44 -1.11 -9.49
CA LEU A 64 -2.83 -2.31 -10.07
C LEU A 64 -3.44 -3.56 -9.43
N LYS A 65 -3.68 -4.58 -10.25
CA LYS A 65 -4.21 -5.87 -9.79
C LYS A 65 -3.07 -6.83 -9.47
N PRO A 66 -3.13 -7.57 -8.35
CA PRO A 66 -2.29 -8.74 -8.17
C PRO A 66 -2.73 -9.86 -9.12
N GLU A 67 -1.77 -10.61 -9.65
CA GLU A 67 -2.06 -11.85 -10.36
C GLU A 67 -2.51 -12.93 -9.35
N LYS A 68 -3.37 -13.84 -9.82
CA LYS A 68 -3.84 -14.97 -9.02
C LYS A 68 -2.69 -15.95 -8.77
N GLY A 69 -2.71 -16.61 -7.62
CA GLY A 69 -1.78 -17.67 -7.25
C GLY A 69 -1.69 -17.87 -5.75
N ASP A 70 -0.93 -18.87 -5.30
CA ASP A 70 -0.86 -19.33 -3.91
C ASP A 70 -0.52 -18.25 -2.89
N LEU A 71 0.27 -17.23 -3.26
CA LEU A 71 0.53 -16.12 -2.35
C LEU A 71 -0.72 -15.28 -2.12
N LEU A 72 -1.50 -15.02 -3.17
CA LEU A 72 -2.71 -14.21 -3.05
C LEU A 72 -3.75 -14.92 -2.17
N ASP A 73 -3.90 -16.24 -2.33
CA ASP A 73 -4.81 -17.05 -1.49
C ASP A 73 -4.38 -17.02 -0.02
N ARG A 74 -3.07 -17.18 0.26
CA ARG A 74 -2.51 -17.00 1.61
C ARG A 74 -2.72 -15.60 2.17
N LEU A 75 -2.72 -14.56 1.33
CA LEU A 75 -3.03 -13.19 1.77
C LEU A 75 -4.50 -13.02 2.15
N TYR A 76 -5.42 -13.74 1.50
CA TYR A 76 -6.83 -13.77 1.92
C TYR A 76 -6.96 -14.36 3.32
N ASP A 77 -6.35 -15.53 3.55
CA ASP A 77 -6.37 -16.19 4.85
C ASP A 77 -5.72 -15.32 5.94
N PHE A 78 -4.56 -14.73 5.63
CA PHE A 78 -3.89 -13.84 6.57
C PHE A 78 -4.70 -12.58 6.88
N ALA A 79 -5.41 -12.00 5.90
CA ALA A 79 -6.31 -10.88 6.14
C ALA A 79 -7.49 -11.27 7.04
N LEU A 80 -8.04 -12.49 6.91
CA LEU A 80 -9.07 -13.00 7.81
C LEU A 80 -8.54 -13.18 9.24
N ASP A 81 -7.34 -13.73 9.40
CA ASP A 81 -6.69 -13.85 10.71
C ASP A 81 -6.44 -12.48 11.34
N LEU A 82 -6.02 -11.48 10.56
CA LEU A 82 -5.86 -10.10 11.04
C LEU A 82 -7.19 -9.50 11.50
N LYS A 83 -8.27 -9.71 10.74
CA LYS A 83 -9.61 -9.25 11.14
C LYS A 83 -10.05 -9.91 12.44
N ALA A 84 -9.88 -11.22 12.58
CA ALA A 84 -10.21 -11.95 13.80
C ALA A 84 -9.35 -11.48 14.99
N PHE A 85 -8.05 -11.26 14.75
CA PHE A 85 -7.12 -10.74 15.75
C PHE A 85 -7.58 -9.39 16.29
N PHE A 86 -7.90 -8.41 15.43
CA PHE A 86 -8.34 -7.10 15.90
C PHE A 86 -9.72 -7.19 16.55
N SER A 87 -10.68 -7.88 15.94
CA SER A 87 -12.07 -7.94 16.42
C SER A 87 -12.25 -8.48 17.85
N ARG A 88 -11.25 -9.18 18.41
CA ARG A 88 -11.30 -9.68 19.79
C ARG A 88 -10.95 -8.62 20.85
N PHE A 89 -10.37 -7.48 20.46
CA PHE A 89 -9.98 -6.43 21.39
C PHE A 89 -11.12 -5.41 21.55
N PRO A 90 -11.55 -5.10 22.80
CA PRO A 90 -12.69 -4.23 23.06
C PRO A 90 -12.50 -2.79 22.55
N GLY A 91 -11.25 -2.30 22.51
CA GLY A 91 -10.90 -0.97 22.01
C GLY A 91 -10.58 -0.91 20.52
N SER A 92 -11.07 -1.87 19.72
CA SER A 92 -10.84 -1.83 18.28
C SER A 92 -12.08 -2.19 17.47
N SER A 93 -12.19 -1.58 16.29
CA SER A 93 -13.27 -1.81 15.35
C SER A 93 -12.70 -2.02 13.95
N VAL A 94 -13.02 -3.15 13.34
CA VAL A 94 -12.52 -3.55 12.03
C VAL A 94 -13.52 -3.14 10.96
N GLU A 95 -13.05 -2.57 9.86
CA GLU A 95 -13.92 -2.22 8.74
C GLU A 95 -14.48 -3.49 8.07
N ASP A 96 -15.81 -3.59 8.01
CA ASP A 96 -16.52 -4.72 7.41
C ASP A 96 -16.57 -4.63 5.87
N MET A 97 -15.40 -4.60 5.25
CA MET A 97 -15.26 -4.70 3.81
C MET A 97 -14.63 -6.03 3.44
N VAL A 98 -15.19 -6.71 2.45
CA VAL A 98 -14.56 -7.88 1.82
C VAL A 98 -13.17 -7.46 1.34
N PHE A 99 -12.15 -8.23 1.73
CA PHE A 99 -10.77 -7.97 1.31
C PHE A 99 -10.68 -8.05 -0.22
N ARG A 100 -10.30 -6.93 -0.85
CA ARG A 100 -10.11 -6.80 -2.30
C ARG A 100 -8.67 -6.38 -2.52
N PRO A 101 -7.72 -7.30 -2.73
CA PRO A 101 -6.30 -6.96 -2.81
C PRO A 101 -6.01 -6.12 -4.06
N HIS A 102 -5.46 -4.92 -3.84
CA HIS A 102 -5.11 -3.98 -4.91
C HIS A 102 -3.99 -3.03 -4.44
N VAL A 103 -3.28 -2.42 -5.40
CA VAL A 103 -2.31 -1.35 -5.11
C VAL A 103 -2.79 -0.07 -5.78
N THR A 104 -3.30 0.88 -4.97
CA THR A 104 -3.85 2.14 -5.50
C THR A 104 -2.75 3.02 -6.06
N ILE A 105 -2.89 3.45 -7.32
CA ILE A 105 -1.95 4.35 -8.01
C ILE A 105 -2.54 5.75 -8.25
N LEU A 106 -3.87 5.90 -8.20
CA LEU A 106 -4.56 7.18 -8.33
C LEU A 106 -5.85 7.16 -7.51
N LYS A 107 -6.13 8.24 -6.75
CA LYS A 107 -7.38 8.42 -6.00
C LYS A 107 -7.88 9.85 -6.11
N LEU A 108 -9.04 10.07 -6.72
CA LEU A 108 -9.62 11.41 -6.91
C LEU A 108 -9.94 12.13 -5.59
N SER A 109 -10.18 11.40 -4.50
CA SER A 109 -10.40 12.00 -3.18
C SER A 109 -9.18 12.79 -2.65
N LYS A 110 -7.99 12.59 -3.23
CA LYS A 110 -6.78 13.36 -2.92
C LYS A 110 -6.68 14.69 -3.67
N LEU A 111 -7.57 14.95 -4.64
CA LEU A 111 -7.63 16.26 -5.30
C LEU A 111 -8.05 17.35 -4.29
N PRO A 112 -7.69 18.62 -4.54
CA PRO A 112 -8.27 19.75 -3.80
C PRO A 112 -9.79 19.80 -3.94
N GLU A 113 -10.49 20.32 -2.93
CA GLU A 113 -11.96 20.28 -2.85
C GLU A 113 -12.65 20.91 -4.08
N GLY A 114 -12.10 22.02 -4.61
CA GLY A 114 -12.61 22.65 -5.84
C GLY A 114 -12.53 21.72 -7.06
N SER A 115 -11.46 20.95 -7.19
CA SER A 115 -11.29 20.01 -8.30
C SER A 115 -12.19 18.78 -8.16
N LYS A 116 -12.49 18.30 -6.94
CA LYS A 116 -13.42 17.17 -6.72
C LYS A 116 -14.85 17.47 -7.19
N LYS A 117 -15.24 18.75 -7.19
CA LYS A 117 -16.55 19.17 -7.70
C LYS A 117 -16.64 19.06 -9.22
N LEU A 118 -15.55 19.35 -9.91
CA LEU A 118 -15.48 19.37 -11.38
C LEU A 118 -15.11 18.00 -11.98
N ILE A 119 -14.22 17.26 -11.33
CA ILE A 119 -13.70 15.97 -11.81
C ILE A 119 -14.35 14.85 -11.02
N LYS A 120 -15.37 14.21 -11.62
CA LYS A 120 -16.11 13.12 -10.97
C LYS A 120 -15.47 11.75 -11.17
N ASN A 121 -14.88 11.52 -12.34
CA ASN A 121 -14.28 10.26 -12.77
C ASN A 121 -12.95 10.52 -13.48
N VAL A 122 -12.06 9.53 -13.49
CA VAL A 122 -10.84 9.52 -14.28
C VAL A 122 -11.19 9.10 -15.71
N SER A 123 -10.86 9.92 -16.71
CA SER A 123 -11.09 9.56 -18.12
C SER A 123 -10.42 8.22 -18.46
N LYS A 124 -11.14 7.37 -19.21
CA LYS A 124 -10.63 6.09 -19.69
C LYS A 124 -9.37 6.24 -20.53
N ASP A 125 -9.25 7.33 -21.28
CA ASP A 125 -8.09 7.61 -22.12
C ASP A 125 -6.77 7.66 -21.32
N VAL A 126 -6.84 7.93 -20.01
CA VAL A 126 -5.67 7.99 -19.12
C VAL A 126 -5.09 6.61 -18.82
N TRP A 127 -5.90 5.55 -18.82
CA TRP A 127 -5.47 4.24 -18.33
C TRP A 127 -5.83 3.06 -19.24
N PHE A 128 -6.74 3.23 -20.20
CA PHE A 128 -7.28 2.14 -21.01
C PHE A 128 -6.24 1.50 -21.94
N GLU A 129 -5.32 2.30 -22.50
CA GLU A 129 -4.20 1.78 -23.30
C GLU A 129 -3.24 0.92 -22.46
N HIS A 130 -3.20 1.15 -21.15
CA HIS A 130 -2.35 0.45 -20.21
C HIS A 130 -3.10 -0.62 -19.40
N ARG A 131 -4.36 -0.92 -19.74
CA ARG A 131 -5.21 -1.81 -18.94
C ARG A 131 -4.64 -3.22 -18.72
N ASP A 132 -3.80 -3.70 -19.64
CA ASP A 132 -3.16 -5.02 -19.63
C ASP A 132 -1.65 -4.94 -19.30
N ILE A 133 -1.18 -3.83 -18.70
CA ILE A 133 0.23 -3.62 -18.39
C ILE A 133 0.79 -4.71 -17.47
N LYS A 134 2.03 -5.15 -17.71
CA LYS A 134 2.80 -6.00 -16.80
C LYS A 134 3.69 -5.09 -15.94
N CYS A 135 3.36 -4.95 -14.66
CA CYS A 135 4.06 -4.01 -13.77
C CYS A 135 5.32 -4.63 -13.15
N GLY A 136 5.32 -5.94 -12.92
CA GLY A 136 6.45 -6.69 -12.40
C GLY A 136 6.11 -7.51 -11.17
N THR A 137 7.13 -8.06 -10.53
CA THR A 137 7.01 -8.94 -9.36
C THR A 137 7.74 -8.33 -8.18
N GLN A 138 7.04 -8.25 -7.05
CA GLN A 138 7.55 -7.66 -5.81
C GLN A 138 7.71 -8.75 -4.74
N ARG A 139 8.87 -8.77 -4.07
CA ARG A 139 9.04 -9.56 -2.84
C ARG A 139 8.37 -8.84 -1.69
N ILE A 140 7.53 -9.54 -0.92
CA ILE A 140 6.98 -9.04 0.33
C ILE A 140 8.05 -9.21 1.42
N SER A 141 8.62 -8.10 1.90
CA SER A 141 9.67 -8.10 2.94
C SER A 141 9.15 -7.84 4.35
N ARG A 142 7.98 -7.22 4.47
CA ARG A 142 7.38 -6.85 5.75
C ARG A 142 5.88 -6.60 5.65
N VAL A 143 5.24 -6.69 6.82
CA VAL A 143 3.86 -6.27 7.08
C VAL A 143 3.92 -5.15 8.13
N GLU A 144 3.31 -4.01 7.84
CA GLU A 144 3.38 -2.79 8.65
C GLU A 144 1.98 -2.41 9.15
N LEU A 145 1.82 -2.18 10.45
CA LEU A 145 0.65 -1.51 11.02
C LEU A 145 0.90 0.00 10.98
N ASN A 146 0.13 0.72 10.18
CA ASN A 146 0.36 2.13 9.87
C ASN A 146 -0.81 3.01 10.28
N ALA A 147 -0.54 4.11 10.97
CA ALA A 147 -1.54 5.16 11.12
C ALA A 147 -1.81 5.82 9.76
N MET A 148 -3.06 6.23 9.49
CA MET A 148 -3.45 6.92 8.24
C MET A 148 -2.95 8.38 8.16
N ARG A 149 -1.71 8.63 8.61
CA ARG A 149 -1.01 9.92 8.52
C ARG A 149 0.30 9.74 7.77
N ILE A 150 0.66 10.74 6.94
CA ILE A 150 1.92 10.76 6.21
C ILE A 150 3.00 11.42 7.08
N ASP A 151 4.09 10.69 7.29
CA ASP A 151 5.32 11.24 7.85
C ASP A 151 5.92 12.24 6.85
N ARG A 152 6.04 13.50 7.27
CA ARG A 152 6.52 14.60 6.43
C ARG A 152 8.00 14.48 6.06
N THR A 153 8.78 13.77 6.86
CA THR A 153 10.22 13.56 6.65
C THR A 153 10.46 12.48 5.60
N THR A 154 9.76 11.35 5.72
CA THR A 154 9.96 10.20 4.82
C THR A 154 9.02 10.19 3.61
N GLY A 155 7.85 10.83 3.72
CA GLY A 155 6.78 10.79 2.73
C GLY A 155 5.99 9.47 2.71
N ARG A 156 6.24 8.57 3.68
CA ARG A 156 5.55 7.29 3.86
C ARG A 156 4.45 7.42 4.91
N TYR A 157 3.59 6.41 5.03
CA TYR A 157 2.69 6.32 6.17
C TYR A 157 3.49 6.16 7.47
N TYR A 158 2.97 6.71 8.56
CA TYR A 158 3.57 6.54 9.88
C TYR A 158 3.38 5.09 10.35
N CYS A 159 4.48 4.37 10.47
CA CYS A 159 4.49 2.96 10.86
C CYS A 159 4.53 2.83 12.38
N GLU A 160 3.43 2.36 12.97
CA GLU A 160 3.33 2.08 14.40
C GLU A 160 4.11 0.82 14.74
N ARG A 161 3.92 -0.26 13.97
CA ARG A 161 4.59 -1.55 14.17
C ARG A 161 4.93 -2.21 12.84
N CYS A 162 6.01 -2.96 12.80
CA CYS A 162 6.48 -3.63 11.59
C CYS A 162 6.93 -5.05 11.91
N MET A 163 6.51 -6.00 11.07
CA MET A 163 6.85 -7.41 11.17
C MET A 163 7.62 -7.81 9.92
N SER A 164 8.79 -8.42 10.10
CA SER A 164 9.57 -9.00 9.00
C SER A 164 8.89 -10.27 8.51
N THR A 165 8.79 -10.44 7.19
CA THR A 165 8.36 -11.70 6.58
C THR A 165 9.51 -12.69 6.42
N SER A 166 10.76 -12.24 6.55
CA SER A 166 11.94 -13.10 6.55
C SER A 166 12.17 -13.71 7.92
N SER A 167 12.70 -14.93 7.96
CA SER A 167 12.99 -15.69 9.18
C SER A 167 14.10 -15.08 10.05
N ASN A 168 14.80 -14.04 9.58
CA ASN A 168 15.81 -13.35 10.37
C ASN A 168 15.19 -12.24 11.23
N LYS A 169 15.67 -12.17 12.48
CA LYS A 169 15.24 -11.34 13.62
C LYS A 169 14.69 -9.96 13.22
N ALA A 170 13.59 -9.58 13.88
CA ALA A 170 12.89 -8.30 13.77
C ALA A 170 13.85 -7.12 13.53
N MET A 171 13.62 -6.39 12.44
CA MET A 171 14.31 -5.13 12.20
C MET A 171 13.70 -4.11 13.16
N ALA A 172 14.55 -3.55 14.03
CA ALA A 172 14.14 -2.45 14.91
C ALA A 172 13.50 -1.32 14.06
N PRO A 173 12.46 -0.63 14.55
CA PRO A 173 11.96 0.56 13.88
C PRO A 173 13.12 1.54 13.67
N ALA A 174 13.12 2.22 12.52
CA ALA A 174 14.06 3.31 12.29
C ALA A 174 13.95 4.33 13.44
N PRO A 175 15.05 4.98 13.85
CA PRO A 175 15.08 5.83 15.03
C PRO A 175 14.01 6.92 14.93
N VAL A 176 13.12 6.94 15.92
CA VAL A 176 12.12 7.99 16.11
C VAL A 176 12.85 9.22 16.61
N THR A 177 13.02 10.24 15.77
CA THR A 177 13.34 11.58 16.28
C THR A 177 12.08 12.10 16.96
N SER A 178 12.11 12.12 18.29
CA SER A 178 11.11 12.76 19.14
C SER A 178 10.87 14.20 18.67
N MET A 179 9.65 14.50 18.23
CA MET A 179 9.16 15.87 18.14
C MET A 179 7.94 15.98 19.05
N GLU A 180 7.96 17.00 19.90
CA GLU A 180 6.97 17.24 20.93
C GLU A 180 5.57 17.48 20.34
N ARG A 181 4.56 16.96 21.05
CA ARG A 181 3.14 17.13 20.71
C ARG A 181 2.75 18.57 20.99
N GLY A 182 2.54 19.35 19.92
CA GLY A 182 1.71 20.54 19.97
C GLY A 182 0.24 20.14 19.93
N ASP A 183 -0.55 20.70 20.84
CA ASP A 183 -1.96 20.39 21.07
C ASP A 183 -2.84 20.56 19.82
N VAL A 184 -3.64 19.53 19.54
CA VAL A 184 -4.92 19.66 18.83
C VAL A 184 -5.94 18.80 19.58
N VAL A 185 -6.83 19.49 20.31
CA VAL A 185 -8.01 18.89 20.93
C VAL A 185 -8.98 18.52 19.81
N GLY A 186 -9.28 17.23 19.74
CA GLY A 186 -10.25 16.63 18.83
C GLY A 186 -10.20 15.12 18.97
N MET A 187 -10.92 14.56 19.96
CA MET A 187 -11.15 13.13 19.99
C MET A 187 -11.92 12.75 18.71
N ASN A 188 -11.46 11.71 18.02
CA ASN A 188 -12.24 10.50 17.73
C ASN A 188 -11.49 9.64 16.68
N HIS A 189 -10.85 8.57 17.16
CA HIS A 189 -10.37 7.38 16.42
C HIS A 189 -9.33 7.60 15.29
N GLU A 190 -8.05 7.29 15.54
CA GLU A 190 -7.07 7.13 14.46
C GLU A 190 -7.30 5.78 13.76
N THR A 191 -7.75 5.81 12.51
CA THR A 191 -7.78 4.61 11.66
C THR A 191 -6.35 4.22 11.31
N THR A 192 -6.06 2.94 11.48
CA THR A 192 -4.77 2.30 11.25
C THR A 192 -4.97 1.20 10.20
N GLU A 193 -4.06 1.08 9.24
CA GLU A 193 -4.10 0.06 8.21
C GLU A 193 -2.93 -0.91 8.35
N VAL A 194 -3.18 -2.20 8.19
CA VAL A 194 -2.10 -3.17 8.02
C VAL A 194 -1.75 -3.24 6.53
N LEU A 195 -0.54 -2.84 6.20
CA LEU A 195 -0.02 -2.70 4.85
C LEU A 195 1.07 -3.71 4.56
N ILE A 196 1.14 -4.14 3.30
CA ILE A 196 2.33 -4.78 2.75
C ILE A 196 3.19 -3.72 2.07
N GLY A 197 4.47 -3.60 2.48
CA GLY A 197 5.38 -2.59 1.95
C GLY A 197 6.79 -3.13 1.67
N ASP A 198 7.43 -2.64 0.61
CA ASP A 198 8.88 -2.76 0.39
C ASP A 198 9.45 -1.46 -0.17
N LYS A 199 10.79 -1.33 -0.18
CA LYS A 199 11.50 -0.17 -0.76
C LYS A 199 11.43 -0.20 -2.30
N GLY A 200 10.29 0.21 -2.87
CA GLY A 200 10.15 0.60 -4.27
C GLY A 200 9.78 -0.54 -5.23
N VAL A 201 8.69 -0.31 -5.97
CA VAL A 201 8.35 -1.10 -7.16
C VAL A 201 9.22 -0.59 -8.31
N THR A 202 10.18 -1.38 -8.77
CA THR A 202 10.89 -1.11 -10.03
C THR A 202 10.03 -1.61 -11.20
N ALA A 203 9.43 -0.69 -11.95
CA ALA A 203 8.88 -1.01 -13.25
C ALA A 203 10.04 -1.35 -14.21
N ASP A 204 10.06 -2.58 -14.71
CA ASP A 204 11.01 -3.03 -15.74
C ASP A 204 10.72 -2.28 -17.05
N ARG A 205 11.53 -1.26 -17.36
CA ARG A 205 11.54 -0.65 -18.69
C ARG A 205 12.22 -1.61 -19.66
N LYS A 206 11.48 -2.58 -20.19
CA LYS A 206 11.94 -3.34 -21.36
C LYS A 206 12.06 -2.41 -22.56
N GLY A 207 13.31 -2.09 -22.89
CA GLY A 207 13.68 -1.30 -24.05
C GLY A 207 13.17 -1.89 -25.35
N LYS A 208 12.59 -1.04 -26.19
CA LYS A 208 12.37 -1.34 -27.60
C LYS A 208 13.45 -0.61 -28.40
N ARG A 209 14.52 -1.32 -28.75
CA ARG A 209 15.33 -0.97 -29.92
C ARG A 209 14.41 -1.02 -31.14
N ARG A 210 14.34 0.08 -31.90
CA ARG A 210 14.00 0.04 -33.32
C ARG A 210 15.11 0.75 -34.08
N GLY A 211 15.78 -0.02 -34.92
CA GLY A 211 16.81 0.49 -35.82
C GLY A 211 16.21 1.24 -37.01
N ARG A 212 16.94 2.29 -37.38
CA ARG A 212 17.32 2.71 -38.73
C ARG A 212 16.22 3.01 -39.75
N LEU A 213 16.07 4.30 -40.06
CA LEU A 213 15.98 4.77 -41.44
C LEU A 213 17.10 5.81 -41.63
N GLN A 214 17.98 5.51 -42.59
CA GLN A 214 18.89 6.49 -43.17
C GLN A 214 18.05 7.50 -43.96
N GLN A 215 18.38 8.78 -43.86
CA GLN A 215 18.37 9.69 -45.00
C GLN A 215 19.35 10.82 -44.75
N ASN A 216 20.41 10.82 -45.56
CA ASN A 216 21.31 11.94 -45.74
C ASN A 216 20.54 13.09 -46.39
N TYR A 217 20.72 14.33 -45.93
CA TYR A 217 20.79 15.52 -46.78
C TYR A 217 21.33 16.71 -45.96
N MET A 218 22.40 17.33 -46.44
CA MET A 218 22.93 18.64 -45.99
C MET A 218 22.59 19.71 -47.05
N PRO A 219 22.66 21.01 -46.72
CA PRO A 219 21.83 22.08 -47.29
C PRO A 219 22.46 22.77 -48.51
N PRO A 220 21.76 23.74 -49.14
CA PRO A 220 22.41 24.79 -49.91
C PRO A 220 22.47 26.14 -49.18
N SER A 221 23.62 26.79 -49.40
CA SER A 221 24.09 28.17 -49.24
C SER A 221 23.23 29.23 -48.54
#